data_AF-A0A0F9UFR0-F1
#
_entry.id   AF-A0A0F9UFR0-F1
#
_cell.length_a   1.000
_cell.length_b   1.000
_cell.length_c   1.000
_cell.angle_alpha   90.00
_cell.angle_beta   90.00
_cell.angle_gamma   90.00
#
_symmetry.space_group_name_H-M   'P 1'
#
loop_
_entity.id
_entity.type
_entity.pdbx_description
1 polymer ?
#
loop_
_entity_poly.entity_id
_entity_poly.type
_entity_poly.pdbx_seq_one_letter_code
_entity_poly.pdbx_strand_id
1 'polypeptide(L)'
;MAKITAKWATNLKTKEATNEVKAATRAGLRDVVTVIAGEAIKGSPVWTGNNRRSIKFEVGPGGEVARKELEGAIYSTSGYGGILETGSVKMAARPYFKPALDRHVKDLPKQIKAHLP
;
A
#
# COMPACT_ATOMS: atom_id res chain seq x y z
N MET A 1 -8.24 5.20 4.74
CA MET A 1 -7.15 4.23 4.99
C MET A 1 -7.33 3.07 4.05
N ALA A 2 -6.53 2.98 2.99
CA ALA A 2 -6.58 1.85 2.08
C ALA A 2 -5.77 0.70 2.67
N LYS A 3 -6.42 -0.44 2.89
CA LYS A 3 -5.79 -1.64 3.43
C LYS A 3 -5.65 -2.65 2.31
N ILE A 4 -4.41 -3.03 2.00
CA ILE A 4 -4.13 -4.05 0.99
C ILE A 4 -3.98 -5.36 1.73
N THR A 5 -4.94 -6.27 1.53
CA THR A 5 -4.91 -7.62 2.12
C THR A 5 -4.70 -8.63 0.99
N ALA A 6 -3.62 -9.42 1.07
CA ALA A 6 -3.40 -10.50 0.13
C ALA A 6 -4.20 -11.73 0.56
N LYS A 7 -5.05 -12.26 -0.35
CA LYS A 7 -5.69 -13.58 -0.19
C LYS A 7 -5.04 -14.53 -1.18
N TRP A 8 -4.39 -15.57 -0.67
CA TRP A 8 -3.87 -16.65 -1.50
C TRP A 8 -4.43 -17.99 -1.05
N ALA A 9 -4.63 -18.89 -2.01
CA ALA A 9 -4.98 -20.27 -1.76
C ALA A 9 -3.82 -21.15 -2.25
N THR A 10 -3.14 -21.82 -1.32
CA THR A 10 -2.07 -22.76 -1.63
C THR A 10 -2.52 -24.15 -1.22
N ASN A 11 -2.51 -25.12 -2.15
CA ASN A 11 -2.80 -26.52 -1.85
C ASN A 11 -1.53 -27.29 -1.38
N LEU A 12 -0.68 -26.60 -0.62
CA LEU A 12 0.63 -27.08 -0.19
C LEU A 12 0.51 -27.61 1.25
N LYS A 13 0.88 -28.89 1.45
CA LYS A 13 0.80 -29.57 2.75
C LYS A 13 2.07 -29.41 3.61
N THR A 14 3.10 -28.72 3.11
CA THR A 14 4.42 -28.59 3.78
C THR A 14 4.63 -27.18 4.32
N LYS A 15 5.09 -27.08 5.58
CA LYS A 15 5.35 -25.81 6.28
C LYS A 15 6.40 -24.95 5.55
N GLU A 16 7.40 -25.58 4.96
CA GLU A 16 8.48 -24.93 4.21
C GLU A 16 7.94 -24.14 3.02
N ALA A 17 7.16 -24.79 2.16
CA ALA A 17 6.56 -24.14 1.01
C ALA A 17 5.60 -23.01 1.41
N THR A 18 4.87 -23.15 2.53
CA THR A 18 4.05 -22.04 3.04
C THR A 18 4.88 -20.86 3.55
N ASN A 19 6.05 -21.11 4.14
CA ASN A 19 6.94 -20.05 4.61
C ASN A 19 7.61 -19.31 3.44
N GLU A 20 8.01 -20.03 2.39
CA GLU A 20 8.56 -19.44 1.17
C GLU A 20 7.53 -18.54 0.48
N VAL A 21 6.29 -19.02 0.30
CA VAL A 21 5.21 -18.21 -0.29
C VAL A 21 4.90 -16.99 0.58
N LYS A 22 4.91 -17.13 1.91
CA LYS A 22 4.74 -16.00 2.84
C LYS A 22 5.85 -14.96 2.69
N ALA A 23 7.10 -15.40 2.63
CA ALA A 23 8.27 -14.53 2.48
C ALA A 23 8.23 -13.80 1.13
N ALA A 24 8.01 -14.53 0.04
CA ALA A 24 7.85 -13.97 -1.29
C ALA A 24 6.71 -12.96 -1.35
N THR A 25 5.59 -13.25 -0.68
CA THR A 25 4.48 -12.32 -0.69
C THR A 25 4.74 -11.07 0.15
N ARG A 26 5.45 -11.18 1.28
CA ARG A 26 5.86 -10.00 2.05
C ARG A 26 6.76 -9.09 1.20
N ALA A 27 7.70 -9.67 0.47
CA ALA A 27 8.57 -8.93 -0.45
C ALA A 27 7.75 -8.26 -1.58
N GLY A 28 6.89 -9.02 -2.26
CA GLY A 28 6.03 -8.47 -3.31
C GLY A 28 5.05 -7.38 -2.82
N LEU A 29 4.51 -7.53 -1.61
CA LEU A 29 3.70 -6.49 -0.96
C LEU A 29 4.52 -5.21 -0.73
N ARG A 30 5.76 -5.33 -0.24
CA ARG A 30 6.66 -4.20 -0.01
C ARG A 30 6.93 -3.43 -1.29
N ASP A 31 7.19 -4.12 -2.40
CA ASP A 31 7.47 -3.47 -3.68
C ASP A 31 6.25 -2.71 -4.19
N VAL A 32 5.08 -3.35 -4.21
CA VAL A 32 3.84 -2.71 -4.67
C VAL A 32 3.48 -1.51 -3.79
N VAL A 33 3.57 -1.66 -2.47
CA VAL A 33 3.27 -0.59 -1.52
C VAL A 33 4.21 0.60 -1.70
N THR A 34 5.50 0.35 -1.96
CA THR A 34 6.50 1.39 -2.20
C THR A 34 6.21 2.14 -3.50
N VAL A 35 5.83 1.43 -4.57
CA VAL A 35 5.45 2.04 -5.86
C VAL A 35 4.19 2.89 -5.71
N ILE A 36 3.13 2.37 -5.09
CA ILE A 36 1.89 3.13 -4.85
C ILE A 36 2.17 4.37 -4.00
N ALA A 37 2.98 4.25 -2.95
CA ALA A 37 3.34 5.39 -2.10
C ALA A 37 4.11 6.46 -2.90
N GLY A 38 5.06 6.04 -3.74
CA GLY A 38 5.79 6.94 -4.63
C GLY A 38 4.88 7.68 -5.62
N GLU A 39 3.89 6.99 -6.19
CA GLU A 39 2.92 7.61 -7.10
C GLU A 39 1.96 8.54 -6.36
N ALA A 40 1.47 8.15 -5.17
CA ALA A 40 0.65 9.00 -4.32
C ALA A 40 1.40 10.29 -3.91
N ILE A 41 2.70 10.20 -3.61
CA ILE A 41 3.56 11.36 -3.33
C ILE A 41 3.65 12.29 -4.55
N LYS A 42 3.84 11.72 -5.75
CA LYS A 42 3.91 12.51 -7.00
C LYS A 42 2.57 13.17 -7.32
N GLY A 43 1.47 12.45 -7.16
CA GLY A 43 0.10 12.92 -7.43
C GLY A 43 -0.45 13.89 -6.38
N SER A 44 0.13 13.90 -5.18
CA SER A 44 -0.30 14.77 -4.09
C SER A 44 -0.11 16.26 -4.45
N PRO A 45 -1.13 17.11 -4.27
CA PRO A 45 -1.06 18.54 -4.58
C PRO A 45 0.07 19.26 -3.83
N VAL A 46 0.78 20.14 -4.54
CA VAL A 46 1.84 20.98 -3.95
C VAL A 46 1.28 22.36 -3.64
N TRP A 47 1.29 22.69 -2.36
CA TRP A 47 1.27 24.09 -1.95
C TRP A 47 2.53 24.43 -1.17
N THR A 48 2.80 23.69 -0.09
CA THR A 48 4.00 23.83 0.75
C THR A 48 4.83 22.53 0.87
N GLY A 49 4.39 21.46 0.20
CA GLY A 49 5.02 20.14 0.26
C GLY A 49 4.77 19.36 1.56
N ASN A 50 4.14 19.95 2.59
CA ASN A 50 3.84 19.26 3.85
C ASN A 50 3.01 17.99 3.67
N ASN A 51 2.00 18.04 2.80
CA ASN A 51 1.15 16.88 2.53
C ASN A 51 1.90 15.74 1.82
N ARG A 52 2.91 16.05 1.00
CA ARG A 52 3.75 15.02 0.35
C ARG A 52 4.64 14.32 1.37
N ARG A 53 5.28 15.11 2.24
CA ARG A 53 6.18 14.60 3.29
C ARG A 53 5.45 13.80 4.37
N SER A 54 4.14 13.97 4.52
CA SER A 54 3.33 13.22 5.47
C SER A 54 2.85 11.86 4.96
N ILE A 55 3.05 11.54 3.68
CA ILE A 55 2.67 10.24 3.13
C ILE A 55 3.68 9.20 3.58
N LYS A 56 3.21 8.20 4.31
CA LYS A 56 3.99 7.08 4.82
C LYS A 56 3.39 5.76 4.35
N PHE A 57 4.20 4.71 4.42
CA PHE A 57 3.77 3.36 4.11
C PHE A 57 4.38 2.36 5.09
N GLU A 58 3.68 1.25 5.29
CA GLU A 58 4.08 0.16 6.18
C GLU A 58 3.68 -1.18 5.57
N VAL A 59 4.49 -2.21 5.86
CA VAL A 59 4.16 -3.62 5.57
C VAL A 59 4.42 -4.42 6.84
N GLY A 60 3.46 -5.26 7.21
CA GLY A 60 3.47 -5.97 8.49
C GLY A 60 4.32 -7.26 8.51
N PRO A 61 4.41 -7.91 9.69
CA PRO A 61 3.79 -7.49 10.96
C PRO A 61 4.65 -6.44 11.71
N GLY A 62 4.01 -5.62 12.55
CA GLY A 62 4.68 -4.67 13.46
C GLY A 62 4.50 -3.18 13.15
N GLY A 63 3.77 -2.83 12.09
CA GLY A 63 3.40 -1.45 11.79
C GLY A 63 2.26 -0.94 12.69
N GLU A 64 2.16 0.38 12.86
CA GLU A 64 1.05 1.02 13.58
C GLU A 64 -0.28 0.74 12.86
N VAL A 65 -0.23 0.75 11.52
CA VAL A 65 -1.36 0.57 10.61
C VAL A 65 -1.38 -0.83 10.01
N ALA A 66 -0.25 -1.32 9.49
CA ALA A 66 -0.13 -2.66 8.91
C ALA A 66 0.23 -3.70 9.99
N ARG A 67 -0.80 -4.28 10.63
CA ARG A 67 -0.62 -5.13 11.82
C ARG A 67 -0.48 -6.60 11.49
N LYS A 68 -1.15 -7.08 10.43
CA LYS A 68 -1.10 -8.49 10.05
C LYS A 68 0.17 -8.82 9.27
N GLU A 69 0.52 -10.09 9.27
CA GLU A 69 1.72 -10.61 8.61
C GLU A 69 1.78 -10.27 7.10
N LEU A 70 0.62 -10.11 6.47
CA LEU A 70 0.42 -10.00 5.02
C LEU A 70 -0.51 -8.83 4.69
N GLU A 71 -0.17 -7.69 5.26
CA GLU A 71 -0.92 -6.45 5.13
C GLU A 71 0.03 -5.33 4.75
N GLY A 72 -0.39 -4.53 3.77
CA GLY A 72 0.27 -3.31 3.36
C GLY A 72 -0.65 -2.11 3.59
N ALA A 73 -0.09 -1.01 4.08
CA ALA A 73 -0.81 0.21 4.33
C ALA A 73 -0.07 1.42 3.78
N ILE A 74 -0.83 2.36 3.23
CA ILE A 74 -0.35 3.66 2.77
C ILE A 74 -1.31 4.71 3.31
N TYR A 75 -0.76 5.73 3.96
CA TYR A 75 -1.55 6.70 4.68
C TYR A 75 -0.84 8.06 4.71
N SER A 76 -1.63 9.12 4.96
CA SER A 76 -1.06 10.42 5.30
C SER A 76 -1.11 10.58 6.81
N THR A 77 -0.02 11.05 7.41
CA THR A 77 0.00 11.52 8.80
C THR A 77 -0.57 12.94 8.94
N SER A 78 -0.82 13.63 7.83
CA SER A 78 -1.56 14.88 7.85
C SER A 78 -3.06 14.57 7.85
N GLY A 79 -3.82 15.20 8.74
CA GLY A 79 -5.30 15.15 8.66
C GLY A 79 -5.84 15.69 7.34
N TYR A 80 -5.06 16.54 6.66
CA TYR A 80 -5.40 17.14 5.37
C TYR A 80 -5.47 16.14 4.21
N GLY A 81 -4.70 15.04 4.27
CA GLY A 81 -4.73 14.02 3.22
C GLY A 81 -6.13 13.39 3.05
N GLY A 82 -6.88 13.21 4.14
CA GLY A 82 -8.26 12.72 4.07
C GLY A 82 -9.20 13.71 3.36
N ILE A 83 -9.06 15.01 3.67
CA ILE A 83 -9.86 16.08 3.04
C ILE A 83 -9.60 16.14 1.54
N LEU A 84 -8.36 15.92 1.10
CA LEU A 84 -8.03 15.88 -0.32
C LEU A 84 -8.63 14.67 -1.03
N GLU A 85 -8.75 13.51 -0.36
CA GLU A 85 -9.37 12.32 -0.96
C GLU A 85 -10.90 12.45 -1.10
N THR A 86 -11.59 13.01 -0.10
CA THR A 86 -13.07 13.04 -0.08
C THR A 86 -13.67 14.40 -0.42
N GLY A 87 -12.88 15.46 -0.40
CA GLY A 87 -13.37 16.83 -0.46
C GLY A 87 -13.97 17.30 0.86
N SER A 88 -14.42 18.55 0.86
CA SER A 88 -15.18 19.18 1.94
C SER A 88 -16.23 20.13 1.35
N VAL A 89 -17.09 20.70 2.20
CA VAL A 89 -18.10 21.69 1.78
C VAL A 89 -17.50 22.86 0.99
N LYS A 90 -16.25 23.25 1.31
CA LYS A 90 -15.58 24.42 0.70
C LYS A 90 -14.53 24.06 -0.36
N MET A 91 -14.29 22.78 -0.62
CA MET A 91 -13.21 22.35 -1.52
C MET A 91 -13.54 21.00 -2.16
N ALA A 92 -13.46 20.93 -3.48
CA ALA A 92 -13.64 19.68 -4.22
C ALA A 92 -12.54 18.65 -3.88
N ALA A 93 -12.88 17.36 -4.01
CA ALA A 93 -11.93 16.26 -3.86
C ALA A 93 -10.84 16.32 -4.96
N ARG A 94 -9.60 16.02 -4.56
CA ARG A 94 -8.43 15.89 -5.44
C ARG A 94 -7.71 14.59 -5.06
N PRO A 95 -8.32 13.43 -5.36
CA PRO A 95 -7.84 12.14 -4.91
C PRO A 95 -6.49 11.79 -5.56
N TYR A 96 -5.54 11.31 -4.76
CA TYR A 96 -4.21 10.89 -5.20
C TYR A 96 -3.83 9.51 -4.65
N PHE A 97 -4.41 9.08 -3.53
CA PHE A 97 -4.25 7.71 -3.03
C PHE A 97 -5.04 6.70 -3.84
N LYS A 98 -6.34 6.96 -4.07
CA LYS A 98 -7.20 5.99 -4.79
C LYS A 98 -6.71 5.71 -6.22
N PRO A 99 -6.34 6.72 -7.03
CA PRO A 99 -5.82 6.46 -8.37
C PRO A 99 -4.51 5.68 -8.36
N ALA A 100 -3.58 6.00 -7.45
CA ALA A 100 -2.31 5.29 -7.34
C ALA A 100 -2.51 3.82 -6.93
N LEU A 101 -3.42 3.58 -6.00
CA LEU A 101 -3.80 2.22 -5.61
C LEU A 101 -4.37 1.44 -6.80
N ASP A 102 -5.34 2.01 -7.52
CA ASP A 102 -6.04 1.32 -8.60
C ASP A 102 -5.13 0.93 -9.77
N ARG A 103 -4.08 1.73 -10.02
CA ARG A 103 -3.08 1.47 -11.05
C ARG A 103 -2.20 0.28 -10.70
N HIS A 104 -1.69 0.24 -9.47
CA HIS A 104 -0.60 -0.67 -9.10
C HIS A 104 -1.01 -1.87 -8.25
N VAL A 105 -2.22 -1.89 -7.67
CA VAL A 105 -2.68 -3.05 -6.89
C VAL A 105 -2.75 -4.32 -7.74
N LYS A 106 -2.96 -4.17 -9.06
CA LYS A 106 -3.01 -5.27 -10.02
C LYS A 106 -1.63 -5.90 -10.28
N ASP A 107 -0.55 -5.19 -9.98
CA ASP A 107 0.81 -5.69 -10.13
C ASP A 107 1.23 -6.62 -8.98
N LEU A 108 0.43 -6.72 -7.92
CA LEU A 108 0.76 -7.52 -6.74
C LEU A 108 1.07 -8.99 -7.07
N PRO A 109 0.24 -9.75 -7.83
CA PRO A 109 0.58 -11.12 -8.17
C PRO A 109 1.86 -11.25 -8.98
N LYS A 110 2.18 -10.26 -9.82
CA LYS A 110 3.41 -10.22 -10.61
C LYS A 110 4.63 -10.04 -9.71
N GLN A 111 4.56 -9.13 -8.75
CA GLN A 111 5.67 -8.91 -7.80
C GLN A 111 5.86 -10.10 -6.87
N ILE A 112 4.79 -10.74 -6.41
CA ILE A 112 4.90 -11.98 -5.60
C ILE A 112 5.63 -13.06 -6.38
N LYS A 113 5.27 -13.27 -7.65
CA LYS A 113 5.92 -14.26 -8.52
C LYS A 113 7.41 -13.98 -8.75
N ALA A 114 7.81 -12.71 -8.79
CA ALA A 114 9.22 -12.35 -8.97
C ALA A 114 10.11 -12.73 -7.76
N HIS A 115 9.50 -12.91 -6.58
CA HIS A 115 10.19 -13.29 -5.35
C HIS A 115 9.98 -14.76 -4.97
N LEU A 116 9.26 -15.54 -5.78
CA LEU A 116 9.18 -16.99 -5.61
C LEU A 116 10.47 -17.63 -6.16
N PRO A 117 11.06 -18.59 -5.44
CA PRO A 117 12.20 -19.36 -5.94
C PRO A 117 11.85 -20.22 -7.17
#